data_AF-A0A5K1D961-F1
#
_entry.id   AF-A0A5K1D961-F1
#
_cell.length_a   1.000
_cell.length_b   1.000
_cell.length_c   1.000
_cell.angle_alpha   90.00
_cell.angle_beta   90.00
_cell.angle_gamma   90.00
#
_symmetry.space_group_name_H-M   'P 1'
#
loop_
_entity.id
_entity.type
_entity.pdbx_description
1 polymer ?
#
loop_
_entity_poly.entity_id
_entity_poly.type
_entity_poly.pdbx_seq_one_letter_code
_entity_poly.pdbx_strand_id
1 'polypeptide(L)' 'MGLSLASSARPSARAPTKFMGEVMCRGDNPSDLCWNCTAQASTMILQLCLNSKRTVIWLDYCQLRYSDCGC' A
#
# COMPACT_ATOMS: atom_id res chain seq x y z
N MET A 1 26.45 -9.70 -42.89
CA MET A 1 27.13 -9.12 -41.70
C MET A 1 26.18 -8.09 -41.10
N GLY A 2 25.73 -8.30 -39.87
CA GLY A 2 24.78 -7.40 -39.21
C GLY A 2 24.24 -8.11 -37.98
N LEU A 3 24.99 -8.02 -36.89
CA LEU A 3 24.87 -8.78 -35.66
C LEU A 3 23.54 -8.50 -34.95
N SER A 4 22.93 -9.56 -34.44
CA SER A 4 21.75 -9.56 -33.59
C SER A 4 21.92 -8.63 -32.38
N LEU A 5 21.00 -7.68 -32.18
CA LEU A 5 20.82 -7.05 -30.88
C LEU A 5 20.00 -8.02 -30.03
N ALA A 6 20.69 -8.76 -29.17
CA ALA A 6 20.07 -9.55 -28.13
C ALA A 6 19.25 -8.60 -27.24
N SER A 7 17.93 -8.79 -27.21
CA SER A 7 17.06 -8.17 -26.20
C SER A 7 17.54 -8.68 -24.84
N SER A 8 18.22 -7.83 -24.09
CA SER A 8 18.66 -8.13 -22.73
C SER A 8 17.42 -8.28 -21.87
N ALA A 9 16.92 -9.50 -21.77
CA ALA A 9 16.08 -9.91 -20.66
C ALA A 9 16.94 -9.71 -19.41
N ARG A 10 16.65 -8.62 -18.67
CA ARG A 10 17.29 -8.38 -17.38
C ARG A 10 17.04 -9.63 -16.53
N PRO A 11 18.06 -10.19 -15.87
CA PRO A 11 17.82 -11.22 -14.88
C PRO A 11 16.81 -10.63 -13.90
N SER A 12 15.70 -11.32 -13.67
CA SER A 12 14.70 -10.95 -12.67
C SER A 12 15.33 -11.12 -11.27
N ALA A 13 16.27 -10.24 -10.91
CA ALA A 13 16.39 -9.80 -9.53
C ALA A 13 15.01 -9.22 -9.21
N ARG A 14 14.22 -9.97 -8.42
CA ARG A 14 12.86 -9.57 -8.05
C ARG A 14 12.94 -8.14 -7.53
N ALA A 15 12.42 -7.19 -8.31
CA ALA A 15 12.39 -5.80 -7.88
C ALA A 15 11.75 -5.75 -6.49
N PRO A 16 12.27 -4.93 -5.56
CA PRO A 16 11.66 -4.82 -4.24
C PRO A 16 10.18 -4.53 -4.43
N THR A 17 9.33 -5.32 -3.74
CA THR A 17 7.89 -5.12 -3.79
C THR A 17 7.60 -3.72 -3.28
N LYS A 18 7.31 -2.81 -4.21
CA LYS A 18 6.87 -1.46 -3.90
C LYS A 18 5.44 -1.55 -3.43
N PHE A 19 5.10 -0.79 -2.43
CA PHE A 19 3.72 -0.70 -1.97
C PHE A 19 3.28 0.75 -1.88
N MET A 20 1.98 0.96 -2.02
CA MET A 20 1.33 2.26 -1.93
C MET A 20 0.23 2.19 -0.87
N GLY A 21 0.17 3.24 -0.06
CA GLY A 21 -0.83 3.43 0.98
C GLY A 21 -1.70 4.64 0.68
N GLU A 22 -2.97 4.55 1.02
CA GLU A 22 -3.94 5.64 0.95
C GLU A 22 -4.74 5.68 2.24
N VAL A 23 -5.01 6.90 2.72
CA VAL A 23 -5.83 7.15 3.90
C VAL A 23 -6.90 8.16 3.56
N MET A 24 -8.13 7.87 3.93
CA MET A 24 -9.28 8.74 3.72
C MET A 24 -9.99 8.96 5.05
N CYS A 25 -10.10 10.20 5.47
CA CYS A 25 -10.88 10.58 6.65
C CYS A 25 -12.30 10.98 6.26
N ARG A 26 -13.24 10.79 7.19
CA ARG A 26 -14.60 11.28 7.04
C ARG A 26 -14.62 12.81 7.12
N GLY A 27 -15.28 13.46 6.17
CA GLY A 27 -15.18 14.92 5.97
C GLY A 27 -15.90 15.79 7.00
N ASP A 28 -16.78 15.21 7.81
CA ASP A 28 -17.55 15.87 8.88
C ASP A 28 -16.83 15.85 10.24
N ASN A 29 -15.67 15.20 10.34
CA ASN A 29 -14.93 15.07 11.59
C ASN A 29 -13.84 16.13 11.75
N PRO A 30 -13.58 16.58 12.99
CA PRO A 30 -12.42 17.41 13.29
C PRO A 30 -11.11 16.65 13.05
N SER A 31 -10.06 17.42 12.74
CA SER A 31 -8.77 16.90 12.29
C SER A 31 -8.07 15.99 13.30
N ASP A 32 -8.31 16.19 14.59
CA ASP A 32 -7.78 15.38 15.69
C ASP A 32 -8.38 13.97 15.71
N LEU A 33 -9.69 13.83 15.50
CA LEU A 33 -10.34 12.52 15.38
C LEU A 33 -9.85 11.76 14.15
N CYS A 34 -9.67 12.47 13.02
CA CYS A 34 -9.05 11.90 11.83
C CYS A 34 -7.65 11.37 12.16
N TRP A 35 -6.76 12.21 12.73
CA TRP A 35 -5.39 11.81 13.07
C TRP A 35 -5.32 10.61 14.03
N ASN A 36 -6.16 10.60 15.07
CA ASN A 36 -6.21 9.48 16.00
C ASN A 36 -6.68 8.19 15.30
N CYS A 37 -7.66 8.30 14.39
CA CYS A 37 -8.13 7.17 13.61
C CYS A 37 -7.05 6.62 12.68
N THR A 38 -6.31 7.47 11.97
CA THR A 38 -5.26 7.01 11.05
C THR A 38 -4.14 6.28 11.80
N ALA A 39 -3.77 6.76 12.99
CA ALA A 39 -2.79 6.10 13.86
C ALA A 39 -3.29 4.70 14.31
N GLN A 40 -4.54 4.59 14.74
CA GLN A 40 -5.14 3.31 15.12
C GLN A 40 -5.24 2.34 13.93
N ALA A 41 -5.74 2.82 12.78
CA ALA A 41 -5.86 2.02 11.57
C ALA A 41 -4.51 1.45 11.12
N SER A 42 -3.44 2.25 11.21
CA SER A 42 -2.08 1.82 10.84
C SER A 42 -1.54 0.70 11.73
N THR A 43 -1.92 0.68 13.01
CA THR A 43 -1.53 -0.38 13.96
C THR A 43 -2.39 -1.62 13.75
N MET A 44 -3.70 -1.45 13.65
CA MET A 44 -4.66 -2.56 13.52
C MET A 44 -4.48 -3.32 12.20
N ILE A 45 -4.21 -2.64 11.09
CA ILE A 45 -4.07 -3.32 9.79
C ILE A 45 -2.88 -4.29 9.77
N LEU A 46 -1.79 -3.97 10.49
CA LEU A 46 -0.62 -4.84 10.61
C LEU A 46 -0.91 -6.06 11.51
N GLN A 47 -1.79 -5.91 12.50
CA GLN A 47 -2.16 -6.99 13.41
C GLN A 47 -3.21 -7.93 12.81
N LEU A 48 -4.20 -7.38 12.11
CA LEU A 48 -5.34 -8.14 11.57
C LEU A 48 -5.03 -8.79 10.22
N CYS A 49 -4.19 -8.15 9.39
CA CYS A 49 -3.94 -8.58 8.01
C CYS A 49 -2.48 -9.01 7.79
N LEU A 50 -2.02 -9.97 8.59
CA LEU A 50 -0.66 -10.51 8.52
C LEU A 50 -0.35 -10.99 7.09
N ASN A 51 0.81 -10.58 6.56
CA ASN A 51 1.33 -10.96 5.23
C ASN A 51 0.43 -10.62 4.03
N SER A 52 -0.60 -9.80 4.23
CA SER A 52 -1.50 -9.40 3.15
C SER A 52 -0.87 -8.28 2.32
N LYS A 53 -0.64 -8.55 1.04
CA LYS A 53 -0.06 -7.56 0.10
C LYS A 53 -1.05 -6.49 -0.34
N ARG A 54 -2.35 -6.74 -0.15
CA ARG A 54 -3.45 -5.83 -0.48
C ARG A 54 -4.52 -5.96 0.58
N THR A 55 -4.75 -4.90 1.33
CA THR A 55 -5.73 -4.89 2.42
C THR A 55 -6.31 -3.50 2.65
N VAL A 56 -7.51 -3.47 3.22
CA VAL A 56 -8.25 -2.28 3.59
C VAL A 56 -8.81 -2.49 4.99
N ILE A 57 -8.62 -1.51 5.87
CA ILE A 57 -9.32 -1.42 7.14
C ILE A 57 -10.24 -0.20 7.13
N TRP A 58 -11.43 -0.38 7.69
CA TRP A 58 -12.43 0.66 7.86
C TRP A 58 -12.68 0.85 9.34
N LEU A 59 -12.51 2.07 9.82
CA LEU A 59 -12.92 2.52 11.14
C LEU A 59 -13.96 3.63 10.98
N ASP A 60 -14.65 3.99 12.06
CA ASP A 60 -15.77 4.95 12.01
C ASP A 60 -15.41 6.30 11.39
N TYR A 61 -14.13 6.70 11.52
CA TYR A 61 -13.65 8.03 11.16
C TYR A 61 -12.65 8.05 10.00
N CYS A 62 -12.17 6.88 9.58
CA CYS A 62 -11.18 6.79 8.51
C CYS A 62 -11.11 5.40 7.88
N GLN A 63 -10.64 5.37 6.64
CA GLN A 63 -10.24 4.18 5.92
C GLN A 63 -8.75 4.22 5.65
N LEU A 64 -8.06 3.10 5.83
CA LEU A 64 -6.67 2.92 5.38
C LEU A 64 -6.59 1.73 4.43
N ARG A 65 -5.99 1.95 3.26
CA ARG A 65 -5.72 0.92 2.25
C ARG A 65 -4.23 0.83 1.98
N TYR A 66 -3.73 -0.38 1.84
CA TYR A 66 -2.38 -0.66 1.37
C TYR A 66 -2.41 -1.72 0.26
N SER A 67 -1.60 -1.53 -0.78
CA SER A 67 -1.50 -2.46 -1.90
C SER A 67 -0.11 -2.48 -2.48
N ASP A 68 0.32 -3.64 -2.97
CA ASP A 68 1.49 -3.75 -3.83
C ASP A 68 1.27 -2.96 -5.12
N CYS A 69 2.27 -2.15 -5.48
CA CYS A 69 2.35 -1.51 -6.77
C CYS A 69 2.80 -2.58 -7.76
N GLY A 70 1.84 -3.22 -8.44
CA GLY A 70 2.15 -4.10 -9.57
C GLY A 70 2.74 -3.27 -10.72
N CYS A 71 3.96 -3.60 -11.13
CA CYS A 71 4.56 -3.12 -12.38
C CYS A 71 4.16 -4.01 -13.54
#